data_AF-A0A917RJR8-F1
#
_entry.id   AF-A0A917RJR8-F1
#
_cell.length_a   1.000
_cell.length_b   1.000
_cell.length_c   1.000
_cell.angle_alpha   90.00
_cell.angle_beta   90.00
_cell.angle_gamma   90.00
#
_symmetry.space_group_name_H-M   'P 1'
#
loop_
_entity.id
_entity.type
_entity.pdbx_description
1 polymer ?
#
loop_
_entity_poly.entity_id
_entity_poly.type
_entity_poly.pdbx_seq_one_letter_code
_entity_poly.pdbx_strand_id
1 'polypeptide(L)'
;MSPSHPADVTTLHRPGALDGALPAAFEALYPKVVDENEPDRFFCVLYRPSTESVDVCGSILVSTRDAPVGEREVAGEADLYPEPSFHYEPAPEDRRSSYGEHAFITTTTDGLVKWALTADTLYVAIQYRPGEVSPDELWRLVAEVHARAQKAG
;
A
#
# COMPACT_ATOMS: atom_id res chain seq x y z
N MET A 1 25.82 -3.70 9.58
CA MET A 1 24.39 -3.52 9.29
C MET A 1 23.67 -4.72 9.87
N SER A 2 22.79 -4.53 10.84
CA SER A 2 21.97 -5.63 11.35
C SER A 2 21.06 -6.12 10.22
N PRO A 3 20.82 -7.44 10.09
CA PRO A 3 19.85 -7.91 9.12
C PRO A 3 18.48 -7.31 9.48
N SER A 4 17.91 -6.57 8.54
CA SER A 4 16.50 -6.17 8.59
C SER A 4 15.69 -7.45 8.79
N HIS A 5 14.94 -7.54 9.89
CA HIS A 5 14.04 -8.67 10.06
C HIS A 5 13.02 -8.64 8.92
N PRO A 6 12.64 -9.80 8.35
CA PRO A 6 11.59 -9.83 7.33
C PRO A 6 10.32 -9.24 7.92
N ALA A 7 9.61 -8.45 7.11
CA ALA A 7 8.33 -7.87 7.51
C ALA A 7 7.32 -9.00 7.76
N ASP A 8 6.45 -8.84 8.77
CA ASP A 8 5.37 -9.78 9.06
C ASP A 8 4.02 -9.03 9.14
N VAL A 9 3.14 -9.35 8.20
CA VAL A 9 1.85 -8.68 8.02
C VAL A 9 0.72 -9.25 8.89
N THR A 10 0.97 -10.28 9.70
CA THR A 10 -0.06 -10.92 10.55
C THR A 10 -0.76 -9.95 11.50
N THR A 11 -0.05 -8.91 11.96
CA THR A 11 -0.64 -7.88 12.84
C THR A 11 -1.68 -7.00 12.14
N LEU A 12 -1.63 -6.88 10.81
CA LEU A 12 -2.60 -6.14 10.02
C LEU A 12 -3.97 -6.83 9.95
N HIS A 13 -4.00 -8.15 10.13
CA HIS A 13 -5.24 -8.95 10.17
C HIS A 13 -6.06 -8.76 11.45
N ARG A 14 -5.51 -8.04 12.44
CA ARG A 14 -6.25 -7.74 13.67
C ARG A 14 -7.32 -6.67 13.40
N PRO A 15 -8.54 -6.82 13.95
CA PRO A 15 -9.55 -5.77 13.86
C PRO A 15 -9.01 -4.42 14.35
N GLY A 16 -9.26 -3.36 13.57
CA GLY A 16 -8.86 -2.00 13.90
C GLY A 16 -7.37 -1.70 13.80
N ALA A 17 -6.56 -2.57 13.17
CA ALA A 17 -5.11 -2.39 13.08
C ALA A 17 -4.67 -1.08 12.41
N LEU A 18 -5.51 -0.53 11.51
CA LEU A 18 -5.20 0.66 10.71
C LEU A 18 -6.05 1.89 11.07
N ASP A 19 -7.00 1.78 12.01
CA ASP A 19 -8.04 2.82 12.24
C ASP A 19 -7.46 4.22 12.48
N GLY A 20 -6.33 4.33 13.18
CA GLY A 20 -5.68 5.61 13.47
C GLY A 20 -4.93 6.26 12.30
N ALA A 21 -4.79 5.55 11.18
CA ALA A 21 -4.04 5.99 10.00
C ALA A 21 -4.87 5.94 8.70
N LEU A 22 -6.14 5.52 8.77
CA LEU A 22 -7.02 5.51 7.60
C LEU A 22 -7.24 6.95 7.09
N PRO A 23 -7.15 7.18 5.77
CA PRO A 23 -7.60 8.41 5.16
C PRO A 23 -9.05 8.74 5.50
N ALA A 24 -9.39 10.03 5.59
CA ALA A 24 -10.75 10.47 5.94
C ALA A 24 -11.81 9.91 4.97
N ALA A 25 -11.45 9.76 3.69
CA ALA A 25 -12.31 9.16 2.67
C ALA A 25 -12.71 7.70 2.98
N PHE A 26 -11.94 7.00 3.82
CA PHE A 26 -12.16 5.60 4.16
C PHE A 26 -12.90 5.40 5.49
N GLU A 27 -12.93 6.40 6.38
CA GLU A 27 -13.50 6.25 7.74
C GLU A 27 -14.97 5.84 7.75
N ALA A 28 -15.75 6.27 6.76
CA ALA A 28 -17.18 5.94 6.64
C ALA A 28 -17.46 4.65 5.84
N LEU A 29 -16.42 3.95 5.37
CA LEU A 29 -16.54 2.75 4.56
C LEU A 29 -16.51 1.49 5.45
N TYR A 30 -17.19 0.45 5.00
CA TYR A 30 -17.16 -0.85 5.64
C TYR A 30 -15.92 -1.64 5.16
N PRO A 31 -14.96 -1.97 6.03
CA PRO A 31 -13.80 -2.75 5.66
C PRO A 31 -14.11 -4.24 5.66
N LYS A 32 -13.64 -4.95 4.63
CA LYS A 32 -13.65 -6.41 4.58
C LYS A 32 -12.25 -6.91 4.23
N VAL A 33 -11.63 -7.61 5.17
CA VAL A 33 -10.41 -8.37 4.89
C VAL A 33 -10.78 -9.55 3.99
N VAL A 34 -10.03 -9.70 2.91
CA VAL A 34 -10.15 -10.82 1.97
C VAL A 34 -9.21 -11.92 2.47
N ASP A 35 -9.76 -13.11 2.70
CA ASP A 35 -8.97 -14.30 3.00
C ASP A 35 -8.15 -14.67 1.77
N GLU A 36 -6.89 -14.25 1.75
CA GLU A 36 -5.89 -14.68 0.77
C GLU A 36 -5.25 -15.98 1.27
N ASN A 37 -4.99 -16.95 0.39
CA ASN A 37 -4.25 -18.17 0.74
C ASN A 37 -2.73 -17.92 0.94
N GLU A 38 -2.32 -16.65 0.95
CA GLU A 38 -0.94 -16.20 1.05
C GLU A 38 -0.72 -15.57 2.44
N PRO A 39 0.04 -16.21 3.35
CA PRO A 39 0.26 -15.69 4.70
C PRO A 39 1.04 -14.37 4.71
N ASP A 40 1.77 -14.12 3.63
CA ASP A 40 2.65 -12.97 3.41
C ASP A 40 1.90 -11.74 2.88
N ARG A 41 0.56 -11.82 2.87
CA ARG A 41 -0.31 -10.81 2.28
C ARG A 41 -1.43 -10.40 3.21
N PHE A 42 -1.78 -9.13 3.12
CA PHE A 42 -2.97 -8.53 3.69
C PHE A 42 -3.72 -7.80 2.58
N PHE A 43 -5.00 -8.11 2.38
CA PHE A 43 -5.84 -7.42 1.42
C PHE A 43 -7.17 -7.03 2.04
N CYS A 44 -7.47 -5.74 2.02
CA CYS A 44 -8.71 -5.18 2.54
C CYS A 44 -9.43 -4.41 1.44
N VAL A 45 -10.72 -4.71 1.27
CA VAL A 45 -11.60 -3.99 0.34
C VAL A 45 -12.58 -3.14 1.16
N LEU A 46 -12.78 -1.90 0.71
CA LEU A 46 -13.59 -0.90 1.38
C LEU A 46 -14.88 -0.67 0.60
N TYR A 47 -16.02 -0.90 1.24
CA TYR A 47 -17.35 -0.81 0.61
C TYR A 47 -18.14 0.37 1.16
N ARG A 48 -19.00 0.96 0.33
CA ARG A 48 -20.03 1.85 0.87
C ARG A 48 -21.09 1.01 1.59
N PRO A 49 -21.39 1.27 2.87
CA PRO A 49 -22.41 0.51 3.58
C PRO A 49 -23.79 0.81 2.98
N SER A 50 -24.36 -0.19 2.30
CA SER A 50 -25.78 -0.21 1.94
C SER A 50 -26.29 -1.66 1.90
N THR A 51 -27.60 -1.83 1.99
CA THR A 51 -28.24 -3.15 2.01
C THR A 51 -28.18 -3.89 0.66
N GLU A 52 -27.77 -3.22 -0.41
CA GLU A 52 -27.85 -3.75 -1.78
C GLU A 52 -26.55 -3.59 -2.60
N SER A 53 -25.57 -2.82 -2.10
CA SER A 53 -24.39 -2.45 -2.88
C SER A 53 -23.14 -3.24 -2.51
N VAL A 54 -22.45 -3.72 -3.54
CA VAL A 54 -21.08 -4.23 -3.51
C VAL A 54 -20.08 -3.19 -4.05
N ASP A 55 -20.44 -1.89 -4.03
CA ASP A 55 -19.62 -0.81 -4.58
C ASP A 55 -18.29 -0.72 -3.83
N VAL A 56 -17.25 -1.25 -4.45
CA VAL A 56 -15.86 -1.09 -4.01
C VAL A 56 -15.50 0.38 -4.17
N CYS A 57 -15.26 1.04 -3.04
CA CYS A 57 -14.87 2.44 -2.99
C CYS A 57 -13.35 2.61 -2.86
N GLY A 58 -12.65 1.56 -2.46
CA GLY A 58 -11.20 1.53 -2.37
C GLY A 58 -10.67 0.19 -1.90
N SER A 59 -9.35 0.08 -1.84
CA SER A 59 -8.69 -1.11 -1.29
C SER A 59 -7.31 -0.78 -0.72
N ILE A 60 -6.84 -1.63 0.17
CA ILE A 60 -5.49 -1.60 0.74
C ILE A 60 -4.90 -3.00 0.57
N LEU A 61 -3.83 -3.10 -0.20
CA LEU A 61 -3.07 -4.32 -0.42
C LEU A 61 -1.67 -4.14 0.16
N VAL A 62 -1.25 -5.08 1.00
CA VAL A 62 0.11 -5.16 1.55
C VAL A 62 0.64 -6.55 1.29
N SER A 63 1.86 -6.65 0.77
CA SER A 63 2.59 -7.91 0.59
C SER A 63 4.00 -7.75 1.11
N THR A 64 4.54 -8.78 1.75
CA THR A 64 5.98 -8.81 2.06
C THR A 64 6.79 -9.01 0.78
N ARG A 65 8.07 -8.68 0.85
CA ARG A 65 9.06 -8.92 -0.21
C ARG A 65 10.23 -9.71 0.33
N ASP A 66 10.64 -10.70 -0.43
CA ASP A 66 11.81 -11.53 -0.12
C ASP A 66 13.14 -10.84 -0.40
N ALA A 67 13.12 -9.78 -1.25
CA ALA A 67 14.30 -9.04 -1.63
C ALA A 67 14.02 -7.53 -1.78
N PRO A 68 15.02 -6.69 -1.42
CA PRO A 68 14.99 -5.26 -1.70
C PRO A 68 14.76 -4.94 -3.16
N VAL A 69 14.18 -3.78 -3.43
CA VAL A 69 14.05 -3.27 -4.80
C VAL A 69 15.42 -2.98 -5.38
N GLY A 70 15.67 -3.45 -6.60
CA GLY A 70 16.85 -3.09 -7.39
C GLY A 70 16.55 -2.09 -8.50
N GLU A 71 17.59 -1.42 -9.00
CA GLU A 71 17.51 -0.46 -10.13
C GLU A 71 16.85 -1.03 -11.39
N ARG A 72 16.95 -2.36 -11.61
CA ARG A 72 16.36 -3.03 -12.79
C ARG A 72 14.84 -3.17 -12.70
N GLU A 73 14.28 -3.37 -11.52
CA GLU A 73 12.83 -3.48 -11.32
C GLU A 73 12.15 -2.15 -11.57
N VAL A 74 12.78 -1.06 -11.11
CA VAL A 74 12.39 0.33 -11.39
C VAL A 74 12.25 0.58 -12.90
N ALA A 75 13.25 0.18 -13.69
CA ALA A 75 13.24 0.38 -15.14
C ALA A 75 12.18 -0.48 -15.84
N GLY A 76 11.99 -1.72 -15.39
CA GLY A 76 11.05 -2.66 -16.00
C GLY A 76 9.57 -2.29 -15.83
N GLU A 77 9.17 -1.74 -14.67
CA GLU A 77 7.78 -1.35 -14.42
C GLU A 77 7.33 -0.16 -15.29
N ALA A 78 8.22 0.81 -15.54
CA ALA A 78 7.93 1.97 -16.39
C ALA A 78 7.68 1.59 -17.86
N ASP A 79 8.31 0.51 -18.33
CA ASP A 79 8.17 0.03 -19.71
C ASP A 79 6.85 -0.73 -19.95
N LEU A 80 6.16 -1.18 -18.89
CA LEU A 80 4.96 -2.02 -18.99
C LEU A 80 3.67 -1.22 -19.20
N TYR A 81 3.63 0.06 -18.82
CA TYR A 81 2.40 0.85 -18.83
C TYR A 81 2.62 2.23 -19.51
N PRO A 82 1.96 2.51 -20.63
CA PRO A 82 2.12 3.79 -21.32
C PRO A 82 1.44 4.93 -20.56
N GLU A 83 2.06 6.12 -20.60
CA GLU A 83 1.44 7.38 -20.20
C GLU A 83 0.12 7.63 -20.97
N PRO A 84 -0.84 8.39 -20.39
CA PRO A 84 -0.80 9.12 -19.11
C PRO A 84 -1.36 8.33 -17.92
N SER A 85 -1.80 7.08 -18.12
CA SER A 85 -2.49 6.29 -17.10
C SER A 85 -1.57 5.67 -16.06
N PHE A 86 -0.25 5.86 -16.20
CA PHE A 86 0.79 5.38 -15.32
C PHE A 86 1.81 6.50 -15.07
N HIS A 87 2.09 6.76 -13.80
CA HIS A 87 3.11 7.67 -13.35
C HIS A 87 4.08 6.93 -12.44
N TYR A 88 5.37 7.22 -12.59
CA TYR A 88 6.45 6.66 -11.80
C TYR A 88 7.27 7.79 -11.19
N GLU A 89 7.57 7.68 -9.89
CA GLU A 89 8.53 8.54 -9.23
C GLU A 89 9.32 7.79 -8.15
N PRO A 90 10.61 8.10 -7.93
CA PRO A 90 11.31 7.61 -6.75
C PRO A 90 10.63 8.08 -5.46
N ALA A 91 10.70 7.28 -4.40
CA ALA A 91 10.28 7.75 -3.08
C ALA A 91 11.09 9.00 -2.68
N PRO A 92 10.49 9.97 -1.97
CA PRO A 92 11.19 11.16 -1.48
C PRO A 92 12.44 10.80 -0.67
N GLU A 93 13.51 11.58 -0.81
CA GLU A 93 14.82 11.28 -0.23
C GLU A 93 14.76 11.12 1.30
N ASP A 94 13.97 11.94 1.98
CA ASP A 94 13.73 11.88 3.43
C ASP A 94 13.05 10.58 3.87
N ARG A 95 12.39 9.86 2.96
CA ARG A 95 11.68 8.60 3.21
C ARG A 95 12.48 7.36 2.85
N ARG A 96 13.47 7.46 1.96
CA ARG A 96 14.29 6.32 1.51
C ARG A 96 15.04 5.62 2.63
N SER A 97 15.45 6.36 3.67
CA SER A 97 16.08 5.78 4.87
C SER A 97 15.19 4.75 5.59
N SER A 98 13.87 4.87 5.46
CA SER A 98 12.88 4.01 6.12
C SER A 98 12.38 2.88 5.22
N TYR A 99 12.37 3.09 3.90
CA TYR A 99 11.71 2.20 2.94
C TYR A 99 12.65 1.57 1.91
N GLY A 100 13.91 1.99 1.84
CA GLY A 100 14.90 1.48 0.89
C GLY A 100 15.45 2.57 -0.03
N GLU A 101 16.72 2.43 -0.40
CA GLU A 101 17.43 3.38 -1.27
C GLU A 101 16.80 3.50 -2.65
N HIS A 102 16.27 2.39 -3.17
CA HIS A 102 15.63 2.30 -4.47
C HIS A 102 14.10 2.24 -4.37
N ALA A 103 13.52 2.58 -3.22
CA ALA A 103 12.06 2.61 -3.07
C ALA A 103 11.44 3.60 -4.05
N PHE A 104 10.29 3.23 -4.61
CA PHE A 104 9.61 4.02 -5.64
C PHE A 104 8.10 3.90 -5.52
N ILE A 105 7.44 4.85 -6.17
CA ILE A 105 6.00 5.01 -6.20
C ILE A 105 5.53 4.82 -7.63
N THR A 106 4.43 4.08 -7.78
CA THR A 106 3.65 4.07 -9.02
C THR A 106 2.26 4.58 -8.74
N THR A 107 1.72 5.36 -9.67
CA THR A 107 0.33 5.79 -9.65
C THR A 107 -0.32 5.39 -10.96
N THR A 108 -1.38 4.60 -10.89
CA THR A 108 -2.19 4.26 -12.07
C THR A 108 -3.61 4.79 -11.94
N THR A 109 -4.22 5.15 -13.07
CA THR A 109 -5.60 5.66 -13.11
C THR A 109 -6.43 4.86 -14.10
N ASP A 110 -7.41 4.11 -13.59
CA ASP A 110 -8.43 3.40 -14.36
C ASP A 110 -9.74 3.35 -13.56
N GLY A 111 -10.55 4.41 -13.67
CA GLY A 111 -11.73 4.65 -12.84
C GLY A 111 -11.42 5.05 -11.39
N LEU A 112 -10.51 4.32 -10.74
CA LEU A 112 -9.90 4.66 -9.46
C LEU A 112 -8.42 4.99 -9.64
N VAL A 113 -7.86 5.74 -8.69
CA VAL A 113 -6.42 5.92 -8.55
C VAL A 113 -5.89 4.75 -7.73
N LYS A 114 -4.85 4.08 -8.21
CA LYS A 114 -4.04 3.15 -7.43
C LYS A 114 -2.68 3.78 -7.23
N TRP A 115 -2.37 4.12 -5.98
CA TRP A 115 -1.05 4.57 -5.56
C TRP A 115 -0.33 3.42 -4.88
N ALA A 116 0.90 3.09 -5.27
CA ALA A 116 1.64 1.99 -4.69
C ALA A 116 3.08 2.39 -4.35
N LEU A 117 3.51 2.04 -3.14
CA LEU A 117 4.91 2.07 -2.73
C LEU A 117 5.50 0.67 -2.84
N THR A 118 6.58 0.55 -3.60
CA THR A 118 7.45 -0.62 -3.58
C THR A 118 8.69 -0.29 -2.75
N ALA A 119 8.83 -0.96 -1.61
CA ALA A 119 9.89 -0.76 -0.63
C ALA A 119 10.76 -2.03 -0.50
N ASP A 120 11.77 -2.01 0.36
CA ASP A 120 12.72 -3.12 0.51
C ASP A 120 12.06 -4.41 1.02
N THR A 121 11.14 -4.26 1.97
CA THR A 121 10.53 -5.38 2.69
C THR A 121 9.03 -5.52 2.44
N LEU A 122 8.41 -4.51 1.83
CA LEU A 122 6.97 -4.44 1.62
C LEU A 122 6.62 -3.85 0.25
N TYR A 123 5.50 -4.31 -0.29
CA TYR A 123 4.72 -3.63 -1.30
C TYR A 123 3.42 -3.16 -0.66
N VAL A 124 3.09 -1.87 -0.79
CA VAL A 124 1.84 -1.28 -0.26
C VAL A 124 1.12 -0.58 -1.39
N ALA A 125 -0.08 -1.05 -1.76
CA ALA A 125 -0.94 -0.42 -2.74
C ALA A 125 -2.26 0.03 -2.13
N ILE A 126 -2.65 1.26 -2.44
CA ILE A 126 -3.85 1.92 -1.94
C ILE A 126 -4.66 2.38 -3.14
N GLN A 127 -5.91 1.94 -3.23
CA GLN A 127 -6.83 2.30 -4.29
C GLN A 127 -7.96 3.19 -3.75
N TYR A 128 -8.24 4.32 -4.41
CA TYR A 128 -9.17 5.36 -3.95
C TYR A 128 -9.73 6.16 -5.13
N ARG A 129 -10.79 6.96 -4.91
CA ARG A 129 -11.29 7.83 -5.99
C ARG A 129 -10.38 9.04 -6.19
N PRO A 130 -10.24 9.54 -7.43
CA PRO A 130 -9.47 10.75 -7.71
C PRO A 130 -9.87 11.93 -6.80
N GLY A 131 -8.89 12.55 -6.15
CA GLY A 131 -9.09 13.74 -5.31
C GLY A 131 -9.63 13.48 -3.88
N GLU A 132 -9.89 12.23 -3.49
CA GLU A 132 -10.41 11.92 -2.15
C GLU A 132 -9.32 11.73 -1.08
N VAL A 133 -8.09 11.40 -1.47
CA VAL A 133 -6.98 11.10 -0.54
C VAL A 133 -5.77 11.97 -0.89
N SER A 134 -5.22 12.64 0.13
CA SER A 134 -4.01 13.46 -0.01
C SER A 134 -2.72 12.64 0.08
N PRO A 135 -1.60 13.12 -0.51
CA PRO A 135 -0.29 12.47 -0.34
C PRO A 135 0.12 12.24 1.12
N ASP A 136 -0.18 13.19 2.01
CA ASP A 136 0.15 13.07 3.44
C ASP A 136 -0.60 11.93 4.13
N GLU A 137 -1.86 11.69 3.74
CA GLU A 137 -2.64 10.56 4.24
C GLU A 137 -2.11 9.23 3.73
N LEU A 138 -1.69 9.15 2.47
CA LEU A 138 -1.04 7.95 1.90
C LEU A 138 0.23 7.61 2.68
N TRP A 139 1.10 8.60 2.91
CA TRP A 139 2.33 8.39 3.67
C TRP A 139 2.09 8.04 5.14
N ARG A 140 1.05 8.60 5.76
CA ARG A 140 0.65 8.22 7.13
C ARG A 140 0.21 6.77 7.19
N LEU A 141 -0.62 6.33 6.24
CA LEU A 141 -1.09 4.95 6.17
C LEU A 141 0.08 3.97 5.94
N VAL A 142 0.98 4.29 5.00
CA VAL A 142 2.20 3.49 4.76
C VAL A 142 3.07 3.40 6.02
N ALA A 143 3.28 4.51 6.72
CA ALA A 143 4.08 4.52 7.93
C ALA A 143 3.48 3.62 9.02
N GLU A 144 2.16 3.63 9.18
CA GLU A 144 1.47 2.75 10.11
C GLU A 144 1.58 1.27 9.69
N VAL A 145 1.33 0.96 8.41
CA VAL A 145 1.51 -0.40 7.85
C VAL A 145 2.92 -0.91 8.11
N HIS A 146 3.93 -0.11 7.79
CA HIS A 146 5.33 -0.47 7.97
C HIS A 146 5.67 -0.68 9.46
N ALA A 147 5.22 0.21 10.35
CA ALA A 147 5.45 0.09 11.78
C ALA A 147 4.77 -1.15 12.39
N ARG A 148 3.61 -1.56 11.88
CA ARG A 148 2.91 -2.79 12.30
C ARG A 148 3.65 -4.03 11.80
N ALA A 149 4.08 -4.00 10.54
CA ALA A 149 4.80 -5.10 9.93
C ALA A 149 6.17 -5.37 10.58
N GLN A 150 6.80 -4.35 11.15
CA GLN A 150 8.07 -4.48 11.87
C GLN A 150 7.93 -4.97 13.32
N LYS A 151 6.77 -4.80 13.97
CA LYS A 151 6.55 -5.17 15.38
C LYS A 151 6.21 -6.65 15.59
N ALA A 152 6.03 -7.40 14.50
CA ALA A 152 5.62 -8.79 14.52
C ALA A 152 6.80 -9.79 14.56
N GLY A 153 8.04 -9.29 14.39
CA GLY A 153 9.29 -10.06 14.53
C GLY A 153 9.92 -10.00 15.92
#